data_AF-E3MKA7-F1
#
_entry.id   AF-E3MKA7-F1
#
_cell.length_a   1.000
_cell.length_b   1.000
_cell.length_c   1.000
_cell.angle_alpha   90.00
_cell.angle_beta   90.00
_cell.angle_gamma   90.00
#
_symmetry.space_group_name_H-M   'P 1'
#
loop_
_entity.id
_entity.type
_entity.pdbx_description
1 polymer ?
#
loop_
_entity_poly.entity_id
_entity_poly.type
_entity_poly.pdbx_seq_one_letter_code
_entity_poly.pdbx_strand_id
1 'polypeptide(L)'
;MHSFCTKNALIGVLFIYQVTACDITATLTSQTFHEIFAQFTFHNNTKSPIYHFDEDGKTENVHITGMFCNMKPTKLDVYSISPTATTKPNGTSQAFIEGFGYVNYVLLSDGVFMGMKAGIACAAGDCGASRG
;
A
#
# COMPACT_ATOMS: atom_id res chain seq x y z
N MET A 1 -9.16 36.12 13.63
CA MET A 1 -10.43 36.87 13.65
C MET A 1 -11.03 36.85 12.26
N HIS A 2 -12.08 36.06 12.04
CA HIS A 2 -13.32 36.55 11.44
C HIS A 2 -14.43 35.57 11.81
N SER A 3 -15.24 36.06 12.73
CA SER A 3 -16.52 35.52 13.13
C SER A 3 -17.47 35.62 11.95
N PHE A 4 -18.06 34.50 11.52
CA PHE A 4 -19.35 34.52 10.83
C PHE A 4 -20.35 33.74 11.68
N CYS A 5 -21.20 34.54 12.32
CA CYS A 5 -22.38 34.13 13.05
C CYS A 5 -23.46 33.72 12.05
N THR A 6 -24.02 32.51 12.15
CA THR A 6 -25.45 32.32 11.90
C THR A 6 -25.96 31.08 12.63
N LYS A 7 -26.78 31.34 13.65
CA LYS A 7 -27.70 30.38 14.24
C LYS A 7 -28.73 30.02 13.17
N ASN A 8 -28.81 28.76 12.76
CA ASN A 8 -30.07 28.10 12.41
C ASN A 8 -29.84 26.61 12.20
N ALA A 9 -30.67 25.83 12.88
CA ALA A 9 -30.68 24.39 12.88
C ALA A 9 -30.90 23.83 11.47
N LEU A 10 -29.92 23.09 10.97
CA LEU A 10 -30.09 22.03 10.00
C LEU A 10 -29.11 20.94 10.40
N ILE A 11 -29.64 19.90 11.04
CA ILE A 11 -28.99 18.60 11.17
C ILE A 11 -28.91 18.05 9.75
N GLY A 12 -27.91 18.54 9.01
CA GLY A 12 -27.57 18.11 7.67
C GLY A 12 -26.19 17.52 7.77
N VAL A 13 -26.14 16.18 7.76
CA VAL A 13 -24.93 15.36 7.74
C VAL A 13 -23.91 16.03 6.81
N LEU A 14 -22.84 16.58 7.39
CA LEU A 14 -21.62 16.92 6.68
C LEU A 14 -21.06 15.60 6.16
N PHE A 15 -21.55 15.15 5.00
CA PHE A 15 -20.86 14.18 4.16
C PHE A 15 -19.59 14.90 3.72
N ILE A 16 -18.56 14.76 4.56
CA ILE A 16 -17.22 15.21 4.23
C ILE A 16 -16.87 14.37 3.00
N TYR A 17 -16.86 14.98 1.82
CA TYR A 17 -16.16 14.46 0.66
C TYR A 17 -14.68 14.44 1.04
N GLN A 18 -14.29 13.44 1.82
CA GLN A 18 -12.91 13.02 1.92
C GLN A 18 -12.60 12.56 0.51
N VAL A 19 -12.01 13.43 -0.30
CA VAL A 19 -11.35 12.97 -1.52
C VAL A 19 -10.31 11.99 -0.99
N THR A 20 -10.52 10.70 -1.26
CA THR A 20 -9.71 9.62 -0.70
C THR A 20 -8.40 9.57 -1.46
N ALA A 21 -7.61 10.62 -1.27
CA ALA A 21 -6.28 10.74 -1.83
C ALA A 21 -5.31 9.87 -1.02
N CYS A 22 -4.27 9.42 -1.71
CA CYS A 22 -3.13 8.79 -1.07
C CYS A 22 -1.86 9.52 -1.46
N ASP A 23 -1.00 9.71 -0.47
CA ASP A 23 0.41 10.03 -0.64
C ASP A 23 1.17 9.21 0.39
N ILE A 24 1.55 8.00 -0.03
CA ILE A 24 2.06 6.96 0.84
C ILE A 24 3.46 6.59 0.38
N THR A 25 4.42 6.67 1.29
CA THR A 25 5.75 6.08 1.07
C THR A 25 5.72 4.62 1.52
N ALA A 26 5.77 3.70 0.55
CA ALA A 26 5.89 2.28 0.81
C ALA A 26 7.38 1.87 0.79
N THR A 27 7.89 1.36 1.91
CA THR A 27 9.25 0.81 2.00
C THR A 27 9.17 -0.71 1.90
N LEU A 28 9.77 -1.28 0.85
CA LEU A 28 9.96 -2.71 0.69
C LEU A 28 11.26 -3.11 1.35
N THR A 29 11.27 -4.20 2.13
CA THR A 29 12.46 -4.72 2.80
C THR A 29 12.57 -6.23 2.52
N SER A 30 13.66 -6.64 1.88
CA SER A 30 13.97 -8.07 1.71
C SER A 30 14.37 -8.69 3.04
N GLN A 31 13.80 -9.84 3.38
CA GLN A 31 14.19 -10.68 4.52
C GLN A 31 14.45 -12.12 4.05
N THR A 32 15.29 -12.26 3.02
CA THR A 32 15.62 -13.55 2.41
C THR A 32 17.00 -13.49 1.77
N PHE A 33 17.73 -14.61 1.83
CA PHE A 33 18.99 -14.82 1.11
C PHE A 33 18.80 -15.27 -0.35
N HIS A 34 17.56 -15.58 -0.74
CA HIS A 34 17.19 -15.91 -2.11
C HIS A 34 16.82 -14.67 -2.90
N GLU A 35 17.20 -14.65 -4.18
CA GLU A 35 16.76 -13.64 -5.15
C GLU A 35 15.23 -13.62 -5.24
N ILE A 36 14.65 -12.43 -5.13
CA ILE A 36 13.22 -12.20 -5.26
C ILE A 36 12.93 -10.95 -6.08
N PHE A 37 11.77 -10.96 -6.72
CA PHE A 37 11.25 -9.86 -7.50
C PHE A 37 9.92 -9.42 -6.91
N ALA A 38 9.70 -8.11 -6.80
CA ALA A 38 8.43 -7.56 -6.32
C ALA A 38 7.80 -6.63 -7.35
N GLN A 39 6.48 -6.62 -7.43
CA GLN A 39 5.74 -5.69 -8.28
C GLN A 39 4.43 -5.29 -7.63
N PHE A 40 4.18 -3.98 -7.60
CA PHE A 40 2.88 -3.45 -7.22
C PHE A 40 1.91 -3.48 -8.40
N THR A 41 0.66 -3.77 -8.10
CA THR A 41 -0.51 -3.37 -8.88
C THR A 41 -1.27 -2.34 -8.06
N PHE A 42 -1.29 -1.09 -8.52
CA PHE A 42 -1.90 0.03 -7.80
C PHE A 42 -3.42 0.04 -7.92
N HIS A 43 -4.07 0.89 -7.13
CA HIS A 43 -5.53 1.09 -7.09
C HIS A 43 -6.15 1.47 -8.45
N ASN A 44 -5.37 1.97 -9.40
CA ASN A 44 -5.80 2.29 -10.77
C ASN A 44 -5.55 1.13 -11.77
N ASN A 45 -5.20 -0.06 -11.27
CA ASN A 45 -4.74 -1.24 -12.02
C ASN A 45 -3.42 -1.05 -12.79
N THR A 46 -2.70 0.06 -12.64
CA THR A 46 -1.38 0.18 -13.25
C THR A 46 -0.36 -0.60 -12.43
N LYS A 47 0.65 -1.13 -13.12
CA LYS A 47 1.73 -1.88 -12.49
C LYS A 47 2.94 -0.98 -12.29
N SER A 48 3.64 -1.17 -11.18
CA SER A 48 4.95 -0.57 -10.97
C SER A 48 6.00 -1.24 -11.88
N PRO A 49 7.20 -0.64 -11.98
CA PRO A 49 8.40 -1.39 -12.35
C PRO A 49 8.58 -2.64 -11.47
N ILE A 50 9.35 -3.59 -11.97
CA ILE A 50 9.75 -4.77 -11.21
C ILE A 50 10.94 -4.37 -10.34
N TYR A 51 10.81 -4.55 -9.03
CA TYR A 51 11.87 -4.34 -8.06
C TYR A 51 12.63 -5.65 -7.85
N HIS A 52 13.96 -5.59 -7.86
CA HIS A 52 14.82 -6.76 -7.76
C HIS A 52 15.62 -6.71 -6.45
N PHE A 53 15.48 -7.76 -5.65
CA PHE A 53 16.19 -7.94 -4.38
C PHE A 53 17.03 -9.21 -4.45
N ASP A 54 18.34 -9.01 -4.35
CA ASP A 54 19.40 -10.01 -4.41
C ASP A 54 20.11 -10.21 -3.07
N GLU A 55 19.80 -9.36 -2.09
CA GLU A 55 20.45 -9.34 -0.77
C GLU A 55 19.42 -9.22 0.35
N ASP A 56 19.73 -9.86 1.48
CA ASP A 56 18.98 -9.73 2.72
C ASP A 56 19.11 -8.32 3.30
N GLY A 57 18.01 -7.75 3.78
CA GLY A 57 17.97 -6.39 4.32
C GLY A 57 17.97 -5.26 3.27
N LYS A 58 18.07 -5.58 1.96
CA LYS A 58 17.95 -4.57 0.90
C LYS A 58 16.58 -3.91 0.95
N THR A 59 16.56 -2.58 0.77
CA THR A 59 15.33 -1.78 0.84
C THR A 59 15.09 -0.97 -0.42
N GLU A 60 13.82 -0.81 -0.77
CA GLU A 60 13.37 0.02 -1.90
C GLU A 60 12.18 0.88 -1.45
N ASN A 61 12.17 2.15 -1.85
CA ASN A 61 11.07 3.07 -1.53
C ASN A 61 10.21 3.32 -2.77
N VAL A 62 8.90 3.19 -2.60
CA VAL A 62 7.90 3.35 -3.64
C VAL A 62 6.86 4.37 -3.19
N HIS A 63 6.65 5.39 -4.00
CA HIS A 63 5.61 6.39 -3.74
C HIS A 63 4.30 5.97 -4.38
N ILE A 64 3.29 5.77 -3.53
CA ILE A 64 1.92 5.44 -3.95
C ILE A 64 1.11 6.72 -3.81
N THR A 65 0.90 7.39 -4.94
CA THR A 65 0.14 8.65 -5.00
C THR A 65 -1.08 8.49 -5.89
N GLY A 66 -2.16 9.19 -5.55
CA GLY A 66 -3.37 9.15 -6.35
C GLY A 66 -4.58 9.77 -5.66
N MET A 67 -5.68 9.81 -6.41
CA MET A 67 -7.01 10.12 -5.90
C MET A 67 -7.86 8.86 -5.95
N PHE A 68 -8.79 8.72 -5.00
CA PHE A 68 -9.68 7.56 -4.90
C PHE A 68 -8.96 6.22 -4.66
N CYS A 69 -7.90 6.24 -3.84
CA CYS A 69 -7.03 5.08 -3.60
C CYS A 69 -7.72 3.94 -2.84
N ASN A 70 -8.89 4.21 -2.23
CA ASN A 70 -9.70 3.24 -1.52
C ASN A 70 -10.76 2.53 -2.39
N MET A 71 -10.88 2.87 -3.68
CA MET A 71 -11.84 2.18 -4.56
C MET A 71 -11.39 0.76 -4.91
N LYS A 72 -10.09 0.51 -4.92
CA LYS A 72 -9.50 -0.80 -5.24
C LYS A 72 -8.31 -1.07 -4.33
N PRO A 73 -8.04 -2.34 -4.01
CA PRO A 73 -6.89 -2.68 -3.21
C PRO A 73 -5.62 -2.42 -4.02
N THR A 74 -4.59 -1.91 -3.35
CA THR A 74 -3.23 -2.00 -3.85
C THR A 74 -2.70 -3.38 -3.50
N LYS A 75 -2.13 -4.04 -4.50
CA LYS A 75 -1.62 -5.41 -4.39
C LYS A 75 -0.11 -5.40 -4.62
N LEU A 76 0.62 -6.14 -3.79
CA LEU A 76 2.05 -6.37 -3.90
C LEU A 76 2.29 -7.87 -4.07
N ASP A 77 2.87 -8.23 -5.21
CA ASP A 77 3.26 -9.60 -5.50
C ASP A 77 4.77 -9.78 -5.37
N VAL A 78 5.19 -10.93 -4.86
CA VAL A 78 6.58 -11.40 -4.89
C VAL A 78 6.70 -12.66 -5.73
N TYR A 79 7.81 -12.76 -6.45
CA TYR A 79 8.14 -13.84 -7.38
C TYR A 79 9.57 -14.31 -7.13
N SER A 80 9.83 -15.61 -7.30
CA SER A 80 11.19 -16.16 -7.27
C SER A 80 11.97 -15.97 -8.57
N ILE A 81 11.31 -15.50 -9.63
CA ILE A 81 11.90 -15.18 -10.94
C ILE A 81 11.29 -13.88 -11.46
N SER A 82 12.00 -13.20 -12.37
CA SER A 82 11.48 -11.99 -12.99
C SER A 82 10.10 -12.24 -13.64
N PRO A 83 9.04 -11.53 -13.24
CA PRO A 83 7.68 -11.83 -13.67
C PRO A 83 7.43 -11.45 -15.13
N THR A 84 6.71 -12.34 -15.82
CA THR A 84 6.11 -12.12 -17.14
C THR A 84 4.59 -12.13 -17.00
N ALA A 85 3.85 -11.93 -18.10
CA ALA A 85 2.38 -11.90 -18.08
C ALA A 85 1.71 -13.17 -17.51
N THR A 86 2.41 -14.31 -17.49
CA THR A 86 1.89 -15.61 -17.04
C THR A 86 2.52 -16.11 -15.75
N THR A 87 3.54 -15.43 -15.21
CA THR A 87 4.24 -15.88 -14.01
C THR A 87 3.32 -15.80 -12.80
N LYS A 88 3.20 -16.91 -12.06
CA LYS A 88 2.43 -16.94 -10.81
C LYS A 88 3.28 -16.39 -9.65
N PRO A 89 2.73 -15.50 -8.80
CA PRO A 89 3.44 -15.03 -7.63
C PRO A 89 3.62 -16.13 -6.59
N ASN A 90 4.75 -16.07 -5.89
CA ASN A 90 5.09 -16.90 -4.74
C ASN A 90 4.30 -16.44 -3.50
N GLY A 91 4.20 -15.13 -3.33
CA GLY A 91 3.47 -14.47 -2.25
C GLY A 91 2.71 -13.25 -2.76
N THR A 92 1.55 -12.99 -2.19
CA THR A 92 0.72 -11.84 -2.53
C THR A 92 0.27 -11.18 -1.24
N SER A 93 0.45 -9.87 -1.16
CA SER A 93 -0.22 -9.03 -0.18
C SER A 93 -1.17 -8.05 -0.86
N GLN A 94 -2.34 -7.79 -0.26
CA GLN A 94 -3.28 -6.82 -0.79
C GLN A 94 -3.98 -6.06 0.33
N ALA A 95 -4.17 -4.76 0.17
CA ALA A 95 -4.93 -3.94 1.09
C ALA A 95 -5.49 -2.70 0.40
N PHE A 96 -6.63 -2.20 0.89
CA PHE A 96 -7.08 -0.87 0.52
C PHE A 96 -6.33 0.11 1.40
N ILE A 97 -5.56 1.02 0.79
CA ILE A 97 -4.71 1.99 1.49
C ILE A 97 -5.08 3.41 1.06
N GLU A 98 -5.19 4.31 2.04
CA GLU A 98 -5.55 5.70 1.83
C GLU A 98 -4.89 6.61 2.87
N GLY A 99 -4.84 7.92 2.61
CA GLY A 99 -4.25 8.91 3.52
C GLY A 99 -2.79 9.26 3.20
N PHE A 100 -2.13 9.88 4.18
CA PHE A 100 -0.83 10.54 4.00
C PHE A 100 0.15 10.00 5.03
N GLY A 101 1.18 9.27 4.59
CA GLY A 101 2.11 8.67 5.54
C GLY A 101 3.02 7.62 4.93
N TYR A 102 3.27 6.55 5.68
CA TYR A 102 4.16 5.48 5.25
C TYR A 102 3.65 4.10 5.65
N VAL A 103 4.15 3.09 4.93
CA VAL A 103 3.92 1.67 5.18
C VAL A 103 5.18 0.88 4.87
N ASN A 104 5.54 -0.09 5.70
CA ASN A 104 6.61 -1.02 5.44
C ASN A 104 6.05 -2.36 4.98
N TYR A 105 6.70 -2.97 3.99
CA TYR A 105 6.44 -4.33 3.55
C TYR A 105 7.69 -5.18 3.72
N VAL A 106 7.53 -6.34 4.33
CA VAL A 106 8.56 -7.36 4.46
C VAL A 106 8.36 -8.39 3.36
N LEU A 107 9.41 -8.64 2.58
CA LEU A 107 9.41 -9.58 1.46
C LEU A 107 10.18 -10.85 1.84
N LEU A 108 9.50 -11.99 1.78
CA LEU A 108 10.07 -13.33 1.93
C LEU A 108 10.02 -14.07 0.58
N SER A 109 10.72 -15.19 0.47
CA SER A 109 10.71 -16.03 -0.74
C SER A 109 9.35 -16.65 -1.08
N ASP A 110 8.47 -16.79 -0.07
CA ASP A 110 7.15 -17.42 -0.16
C ASP A 110 6.00 -16.52 0.32
N GLY A 111 6.29 -15.26 0.65
CA GLY A 111 5.30 -14.40 1.32
C GLY A 111 5.65 -12.92 1.30
N VAL A 112 4.62 -12.10 1.50
CA VAL A 112 4.73 -10.65 1.64
C VAL A 112 3.87 -10.24 2.80
N PHE A 113 4.40 -9.39 3.69
CA PHE A 113 3.69 -8.95 4.88
C PHE A 113 3.75 -7.43 4.98
N MET A 114 2.61 -6.82 5.32
CA MET A 114 2.58 -5.42 5.71
C MET A 114 3.00 -5.30 7.18
N GLY A 115 4.12 -4.63 7.42
CA GLY A 115 4.65 -4.34 8.74
C GLY A 115 4.12 -3.02 9.31
N MET A 116 5.05 -2.18 9.77
CA MET A 116 4.72 -0.90 10.41
C MET A 116 4.07 0.08 9.42
N LYS A 117 3.04 0.80 9.88
CA LYS A 117 2.38 1.86 9.13
C LYS A 117 2.01 3.03 10.03
N ALA A 118 2.08 4.25 9.52
CA ALA A 118 1.60 5.42 10.23
C ALA A 118 1.07 6.47 9.25
N GLY A 119 0.05 7.22 9.66
CA GLY A 119 -0.58 8.26 8.84
C GLY A 119 -1.49 7.75 7.73
N ILE A 120 -1.56 6.42 7.53
CA ILE A 120 -2.44 5.80 6.54
C ILE A 120 -3.62 5.11 7.21
N ALA A 121 -4.79 5.20 6.59
CA ALA A 121 -5.87 4.28 6.84
C ALA A 121 -5.70 3.08 5.91
N CYS A 122 -6.03 1.92 6.44
CA CYS A 122 -5.95 0.68 5.70
C CYS A 122 -7.15 -0.17 6.08
N ALA A 123 -7.77 -0.83 5.10
CA ALA A 123 -8.95 -1.66 5.29
C ALA A 123 -8.88 -2.89 4.38
N ALA A 124 -9.39 -4.03 4.90
CA ALA A 124 -9.42 -5.34 4.23
C ALA A 124 -8.06 -5.87 3.72
N GLY A 125 -7.90 -7.19 3.66
CA GLY A 125 -6.62 -7.83 3.30
C GLY A 125 -5.57 -7.75 4.41
N ASP A 126 -4.28 -7.59 4.07
CA ASP A 126 -3.13 -7.69 5.00
C ASP A 126 -2.91 -6.43 5.83
N CYS A 127 -3.99 -5.92 6.42
CA CYS A 127 -4.00 -4.63 7.07
C CYS A 127 -3.44 -4.66 8.50
N GLY A 128 -2.24 -5.20 8.69
CA GLY A 128 -1.69 -5.54 10.00
C GLY A 128 -1.93 -7.00 10.37
N ALA A 129 -1.87 -7.90 9.38
CA ALA A 129 -1.62 -9.31 9.64
C ALA A 129 -0.18 -9.49 10.16
N SER A 130 0.10 -8.90 11.33
CA SER A 130 1.21 -9.31 12.18
C SER A 130 0.93 -10.77 12.52
N ARG A 131 1.74 -11.70 12.00
CA ARG A 131 1.90 -12.95 12.73
C ARG A 131 2.41 -12.56 14.12
N GLY A 132 1.65 -12.97 15.13
CA GLY A 132 1.77 -12.54 16.53
C GLY A 132 3.11 -12.80 17.17
#